data_AF-A0A285D687-F1
#
_entry.id   AF-A0A285D687-F1
#
_cell.length_a   1.000
_cell.length_b   1.000
_cell.length_c   1.000
_cell.angle_alpha   90.00
_cell.angle_beta   90.00
_cell.angle_gamma   90.00
#
_symmetry.space_group_name_H-M   'P 1'
#
loop_
_entity.id
_entity.type
_entity.pdbx_description
1 polymer ?
#
loop_
_entity_poly.entity_id
_entity_poly.type
_entity_poly.pdbx_seq_one_letter_code
_entity_poly.pdbx_strand_id
1 'polypeptide(L)'
;MEEQFGYQTEQVESQVQDTNTQQEPAQEIPATTQDDFIEVKYNKENMRISRDEAPAYIQKGLNYDKVSQRATEYEKHLDRVAKLAGYQSHEDMLRQLDQIEKQQQEQEYRQAGLDPNVLNKYLEQHPDIQYARELKAKQEADEKFRNEANELFSEFPDLKANEIPKEVWVLKEQKGLSLLDAYLRVSYKNLGQQKEQEALQKLQSNAQASTGSLGGGDVQHNTSVKDMPKADFEALLRKVKNGEVQSL
;
A
#
# COMPACT_ATOMS: atom_id res chain seq x y z
N MET A 1 37.04 2.05 -52.07
CA MET A 1 37.29 0.77 -51.39
C MET A 1 36.11 0.59 -50.45
N GLU A 2 35.02 0.06 -51.02
CA GLU A 2 33.75 -0.28 -50.36
C GLU A 2 33.84 -1.76 -49.97
N GLU A 3 33.49 -2.10 -48.74
CA GLU A 3 33.13 -3.47 -48.38
C GLU A 3 31.75 -3.45 -47.73
N GLN A 4 30.77 -3.87 -48.55
CA GLN A 4 29.46 -4.35 -48.14
C GLN A 4 29.61 -5.69 -47.41
N PHE A 5 28.97 -5.82 -46.25
CA PHE A 5 28.55 -7.13 -45.75
C PHE A 5 27.04 -7.12 -45.57
N GLY A 6 26.36 -7.80 -46.49
CA GLY A 6 24.97 -8.18 -46.39
C GLY A 6 24.82 -9.64 -45.97
N TYR A 7 23.85 -9.90 -45.11
CA TYR A 7 23.19 -11.20 -44.91
C TYR A 7 21.74 -10.87 -44.57
N GLN A 8 20.82 -10.90 -45.54
CA GLN A 8 20.08 -12.05 -46.05
C GLN A 8 18.99 -12.52 -45.06
N THR A 9 17.79 -12.01 -45.32
CA THR A 9 16.49 -12.48 -44.82
C THR A 9 16.11 -13.80 -45.46
N GLU A 10 15.72 -14.78 -44.67
CA GLU A 10 15.05 -16.00 -45.15
C GLU A 10 13.61 -16.01 -44.61
N GLN A 11 12.67 -15.84 -45.54
CA GLN A 11 11.26 -16.16 -45.35
C GLN A 11 11.04 -17.63 -45.71
N VAL A 12 10.24 -18.36 -44.93
CA VAL A 12 9.51 -19.53 -45.44
C VAL A 12 8.06 -19.43 -44.99
N GLU A 13 7.20 -19.57 -45.98
CA GLU A 13 5.77 -19.36 -46.01
C GLU A 13 4.98 -20.66 -45.70
N SER A 14 3.86 -20.48 -45.00
CA SER A 14 2.58 -21.21 -45.00
C SER A 14 2.50 -22.69 -45.37
N GLN A 15 1.85 -23.48 -44.50
CA GLN A 15 0.71 -24.31 -44.89
C GLN A 15 -0.37 -24.36 -43.79
N VAL A 16 -1.60 -24.01 -44.19
CA VAL A 16 -2.87 -24.21 -43.48
C VAL A 16 -3.64 -25.33 -44.16
N GLN A 17 -4.21 -26.26 -43.39
CA GLN A 17 -5.35 -27.09 -43.80
C GLN A 17 -6.15 -27.56 -42.55
N ASP A 18 -7.25 -26.85 -42.27
CA ASP A 18 -8.65 -27.33 -42.10
C ASP A 18 -8.91 -28.87 -42.04
N THR A 19 -9.81 -29.49 -41.27
CA THR A 19 -10.92 -29.10 -40.36
C THR A 19 -11.33 -30.38 -39.55
N ASN A 20 -11.97 -30.20 -38.39
CA ASN A 20 -13.17 -30.94 -37.91
C ASN A 20 -13.11 -31.66 -36.53
N THR A 21 -13.68 -30.96 -35.55
CA THR A 21 -14.60 -31.36 -34.46
C THR A 21 -14.62 -32.79 -33.92
N GLN A 22 -14.23 -32.98 -32.64
CA GLN A 22 -14.84 -33.97 -31.75
C GLN A 22 -14.65 -33.60 -30.26
N GLN A 23 -15.76 -33.17 -29.63
CA GLN A 23 -16.21 -33.38 -28.24
C GLN A 23 -15.21 -33.35 -27.06
N GLU A 24 -15.52 -32.46 -26.11
CA GLU A 24 -15.09 -32.53 -24.70
C GLU A 24 -15.25 -33.94 -24.11
N PRO A 25 -14.26 -34.36 -23.32
CA PRO A 25 -14.56 -34.65 -21.93
C PRO A 25 -14.02 -33.52 -21.06
N ALA A 26 -14.86 -33.05 -20.14
CA ALA A 26 -14.49 -32.20 -19.02
C ALA A 26 -13.15 -32.69 -18.43
N GLN A 27 -12.09 -31.91 -18.64
CA GLN A 27 -10.87 -32.09 -17.88
C GLN A 27 -11.17 -31.64 -16.46
N GLU A 28 -11.26 -32.63 -15.58
CA GLU A 28 -11.12 -32.48 -14.15
C GLU A 28 -10.07 -31.42 -13.87
N ILE A 29 -10.51 -30.33 -13.25
CA ILE A 29 -9.65 -29.45 -12.48
C ILE A 29 -8.88 -30.39 -11.55
N PRO A 30 -7.54 -30.53 -11.65
CA PRO A 30 -6.83 -31.17 -10.57
C PRO A 30 -7.08 -30.28 -9.35
N ALA A 31 -7.87 -30.79 -8.42
CA ALA A 31 -7.95 -30.28 -7.07
C ALA A 31 -6.58 -30.50 -6.43
N THR A 32 -5.60 -29.66 -6.75
CA THR A 32 -4.36 -29.53 -5.99
C THR A 32 -4.71 -28.81 -4.70
N THR A 33 -4.97 -29.62 -3.67
CA THR A 33 -4.60 -29.41 -2.27
C THR A 33 -4.52 -27.96 -1.79
N GLN A 34 -5.53 -27.61 -1.00
CA GLN A 34 -5.40 -26.76 0.17
C GLN A 34 -4.04 -26.91 0.88
N ASP A 35 -3.47 -25.77 1.27
CA ASP A 35 -2.57 -25.59 2.43
C ASP A 35 -1.10 -26.03 2.33
N ASP A 36 -0.28 -25.32 1.56
CA ASP A 36 1.19 -25.31 1.72
C ASP A 36 1.72 -23.87 1.98
N PHE A 37 1.04 -23.14 2.88
CA PHE A 37 1.53 -21.86 3.41
C PHE A 37 1.81 -21.99 4.91
N ILE A 38 2.95 -21.45 5.35
CA ILE A 38 3.31 -21.31 6.76
C ILE A 38 3.00 -19.88 7.19
N GLU A 39 2.14 -19.73 8.20
CA GLU A 39 1.83 -18.42 8.77
C GLU A 39 2.90 -18.04 9.79
N VAL A 40 3.64 -16.96 9.51
CA VAL A 40 4.71 -16.44 10.37
C VAL A 40 4.40 -14.99 10.73
N LYS A 41 4.59 -14.65 12.00
CA LYS A 41 4.41 -13.28 12.48
C LYS A 41 5.68 -12.47 12.23
N TYR A 42 5.62 -11.52 11.30
CA TYR A 42 6.70 -10.60 10.97
C TYR A 42 6.23 -9.16 11.24
N ASN A 43 7.00 -8.37 12.00
CA ASN A 43 6.65 -6.98 12.33
C ASN A 43 5.22 -6.77 12.87
N LYS A 44 4.72 -7.74 13.66
CA LYS A 44 3.38 -7.78 14.26
C LYS A 44 2.22 -8.09 13.29
N GLU A 45 2.51 -8.35 12.02
CA GLU A 45 1.53 -8.79 11.02
C GLU A 45 1.67 -10.28 10.71
N ASN A 46 0.57 -10.93 10.36
CA ASN A 46 0.57 -12.34 9.97
C ASN A 46 0.92 -12.43 8.48
N MET A 47 2.11 -12.96 8.18
CA MET A 47 2.59 -13.15 6.81
C MET A 47 2.47 -14.63 6.44
N ARG A 48 1.84 -14.91 5.30
CA ARG A 48 1.71 -16.27 4.77
C ARG A 48 2.89 -16.51 3.81
N ILE A 49 3.79 -17.42 4.18
CA ILE A 49 4.97 -17.76 3.38
C ILE A 49 4.70 -19.09 2.69
N SER A 50 4.95 -19.18 1.38
CA SER A 50 4.84 -20.46 0.66
C SER A 50 5.85 -21.48 1.20
N ARG A 51 5.49 -22.76 1.22
CA ARG A 51 6.37 -23.85 1.66
C ARG A 51 7.66 -23.95 0.85
N ASP A 52 7.65 -23.52 -0.42
CA ASP A 52 8.85 -23.44 -1.26
C ASP A 52 9.80 -22.30 -0.86
N GLU A 53 9.26 -21.20 -0.32
CA GLU A 53 10.04 -20.04 0.12
C GLU A 53 10.50 -20.15 1.58
N ALA A 54 9.80 -20.97 2.37
CA ALA A 54 10.07 -21.17 3.80
C ALA A 54 11.53 -21.55 4.11
N PRO A 55 12.22 -22.45 3.38
CA PRO A 55 13.62 -22.77 3.62
C PRO A 55 14.54 -21.54 3.51
N ALA A 56 14.29 -20.64 2.56
CA ALA A 56 15.08 -19.43 2.38
C ALA A 56 14.91 -18.45 3.55
N TYR A 57 13.69 -18.27 4.04
CA TYR A 57 13.42 -17.43 5.21
C TYR A 57 13.97 -18.03 6.50
N ILE A 58 13.89 -19.34 6.67
CA ILE A 58 14.50 -20.05 7.82
C ILE A 58 16.03 -19.89 7.81
N GLN A 59 16.67 -20.04 6.65
CA GLN A 59 18.11 -19.80 6.51
C GLN A 59 18.48 -18.35 6.84
N LYS A 60 17.69 -17.37 6.40
CA LYS A 60 17.86 -15.96 6.77
C LYS A 60 17.72 -15.73 8.27
N GLY A 61 16.74 -16.35 8.92
CA GLY A 61 16.56 -16.30 10.38
C GLY A 61 17.76 -16.90 11.13
N LEU A 62 18.24 -18.06 10.70
CA LEU A 62 19.41 -18.71 11.29
C LEU A 62 20.69 -17.87 11.13
N ASN A 63 20.83 -17.18 9.99
CA ASN A 63 21.92 -16.24 9.75
C ASN A 63 21.77 -14.97 10.59
N TYR A 64 20.55 -14.46 10.75
CA TYR A 64 20.25 -13.33 11.62
C TYR A 64 20.65 -13.61 13.06
N ASP A 65 20.35 -14.80 13.59
CA ASP A 65 20.78 -15.20 14.94
C ASP A 65 22.31 -15.16 15.09
N LYS A 66 23.05 -15.68 14.09
CA LYS A 66 24.51 -15.62 14.09
C LYS A 66 25.05 -14.19 14.00
N VAL A 67 24.45 -13.35 13.18
CA VAL A 67 24.84 -11.94 13.04
C VAL A 67 24.53 -11.17 14.31
N SER A 68 23.37 -11.39 14.92
CA SER A 68 22.95 -10.81 16.18
C SER A 68 23.91 -11.20 17.31
N GLN A 69 24.27 -12.49 17.42
CA GLN A 69 25.27 -12.96 18.38
C GLN A 69 26.62 -12.25 18.19
N ARG A 70 27.11 -12.16 16.95
CA ARG A 70 28.36 -11.46 16.63
C ARG A 70 28.29 -9.97 16.96
N ALA A 71 27.17 -9.31 16.66
CA ALA A 71 26.95 -7.91 17.00
C ALA A 71 27.04 -7.69 18.52
N THR A 72 26.37 -8.53 19.31
CA THR A 72 26.46 -8.48 20.77
C THR A 72 27.88 -8.75 21.28
N GLU A 73 28.63 -9.65 20.65
CA GLU A 73 30.05 -9.88 20.98
C GLU A 73 30.89 -8.64 20.68
N TYR A 74 30.74 -8.03 19.49
CA TYR A 74 31.45 -6.81 19.12
C TYR A 74 31.13 -5.65 20.05
N GLU A 75 29.86 -5.45 20.43
CA GLU A 75 29.46 -4.45 21.42
C GLU A 75 30.20 -4.65 22.74
N LYS A 76 30.27 -5.88 23.25
CA LYS A 76 31.03 -6.20 24.48
C LYS A 76 32.54 -5.92 24.33
N HIS A 77 33.10 -6.19 23.16
CA HIS A 77 34.50 -5.90 22.88
C HIS A 77 34.76 -4.39 22.81
N LEU A 78 33.88 -3.64 22.15
CA LEU A 78 33.95 -2.18 22.08
C LEU A 78 33.79 -1.55 23.46
N ASP A 79 32.87 -2.04 24.28
CA ASP A 79 32.72 -1.59 25.68
C ASP A 79 33.96 -1.89 26.52
N ARG A 80 34.61 -3.03 26.28
CA ARG A 80 35.88 -3.34 26.95
C ARG A 80 36.98 -2.37 26.53
N VAL A 81 37.11 -2.10 25.23
CA VAL A 81 38.08 -1.14 24.69
C VAL A 81 37.83 0.26 25.24
N ALA A 82 36.56 0.70 25.24
CA ALA A 82 36.15 1.98 25.80
C ALA A 82 36.53 2.10 27.28
N LYS A 83 36.24 1.08 28.09
CA LYS A 83 36.64 1.03 29.50
C LYS A 83 38.16 1.03 29.70
N LEU A 84 38.91 0.31 28.86
CA LEU A 84 40.38 0.33 28.87
C LEU A 84 40.94 1.71 28.53
N ALA A 85 40.27 2.43 27.63
CA ALA A 85 40.58 3.81 27.28
C ALA A 85 40.03 4.84 28.29
N GLY A 86 39.32 4.41 29.34
CA GLY A 86 38.81 5.26 30.41
C GLY A 86 37.41 5.84 30.20
N TYR A 87 36.69 5.41 29.16
CA TYR A 87 35.31 5.83 28.87
C TYR A 87 34.28 4.90 29.54
N GLN A 88 33.07 5.40 29.77
CA GLN A 88 32.02 4.63 30.48
C GLN A 88 31.37 3.55 29.59
N SER A 89 31.22 3.84 28.30
CA SER A 89 30.66 2.95 27.27
C SER A 89 31.32 3.21 25.92
N HIS A 90 31.15 2.29 24.97
CA HIS A 90 31.59 2.52 23.60
C HIS A 90 30.88 3.72 22.94
N GLU A 91 29.61 3.98 23.26
CA GLU A 91 28.89 5.16 22.78
C GLU A 91 29.53 6.47 23.27
N ASP A 92 29.93 6.52 24.56
CA ASP A 92 30.63 7.68 25.12
C ASP A 92 31.98 7.88 24.42
N MET A 93 32.72 6.78 24.19
CA MET A 93 33.98 6.83 23.43
C MET A 93 33.77 7.39 22.02
N LEU A 94 32.78 6.90 21.28
CA LEU A 94 32.48 7.37 19.92
C LEU A 94 32.11 8.86 19.91
N ARG A 95 31.25 9.28 20.85
CA ARG A 95 30.87 10.70 20.97
C ARG A 95 32.07 11.61 21.28
N GLN A 96 33.05 11.12 22.01
CA GLN A 96 34.27 11.87 22.32
C GLN A 96 35.24 11.87 21.12
N LEU A 97 35.33 10.76 20.39
CA LEU A 97 36.08 10.71 19.13
C LEU A 97 35.51 11.71 18.11
N ASP A 98 34.20 11.76 17.91
CA ASP A 98 33.55 12.73 17.03
C ASP A 98 33.88 14.19 17.42
N GLN A 99 33.93 14.47 18.73
CA GLN A 99 34.30 15.80 19.22
C GLN A 99 35.77 16.12 18.95
N ILE A 100 36.68 15.16 19.15
CA ILE A 100 38.11 15.33 18.87
C ILE A 100 38.33 15.55 17.38
N GLU A 101 37.70 14.75 16.52
CA GLU A 101 37.78 14.91 15.07
C GLU A 101 37.30 16.27 14.63
N LYS A 102 36.13 16.71 15.13
CA LYS A 102 35.60 18.05 14.86
C LYS A 102 36.56 19.15 15.32
N GLN A 103 37.15 19.02 16.51
CA GLN A 103 38.12 20.00 17.02
C GLN A 103 39.39 20.04 16.18
N GLN A 104 39.92 18.89 15.75
CA GLN A 104 41.08 18.83 14.86
C GLN A 104 40.77 19.52 13.53
N GLN A 105 39.61 19.23 12.95
CA GLN A 105 39.18 19.87 11.71
C GLN A 105 39.06 21.40 11.87
N GLU A 106 38.46 21.88 12.96
CA GLU A 106 38.40 23.31 13.28
C GLU A 106 39.80 23.93 13.44
N GLN A 107 40.74 23.21 14.04
CA GLN A 107 42.13 23.65 14.17
C GLN A 107 42.84 23.71 12.81
N GLU A 108 42.66 22.71 11.94
CA GLU A 108 43.22 22.71 10.58
C GLU A 108 42.72 23.91 9.78
N TYR A 109 41.42 24.21 9.82
CA TYR A 109 40.87 25.40 9.17
C TYR A 109 41.49 26.68 9.74
N ARG A 110 41.58 26.80 11.08
CA ARG A 110 42.22 27.96 11.72
C ARG A 110 43.69 28.11 11.32
N GLN A 111 44.44 27.01 11.23
CA GLN A 111 45.83 27.00 10.77
C GLN A 111 45.96 27.39 9.30
N ALA A 112 44.99 27.01 8.47
CA ALA A 112 44.88 27.45 7.08
C ALA A 112 44.38 28.92 6.94
N GLY A 113 44.17 29.63 8.04
CA GLY A 113 43.66 31.01 8.05
C GLY A 113 42.17 31.14 7.76
N LEU A 114 41.43 30.03 7.75
CA LEU A 114 40.00 29.96 7.53
C LEU A 114 39.31 29.88 8.90
N ASP A 115 38.60 30.92 9.33
CA ASP A 115 37.75 30.82 10.52
C ASP A 115 36.49 29.99 10.19
N PRO A 116 36.27 28.82 10.80
CA PRO A 116 35.13 27.95 10.49
C PRO A 116 33.78 28.63 10.64
N ASN A 117 33.66 29.58 11.59
CA ASN A 117 32.40 30.28 11.83
C ASN A 117 32.12 31.33 10.75
N VAL A 118 33.16 31.98 10.25
CA VAL A 118 33.04 32.94 9.14
C VAL A 118 32.80 32.18 7.84
N LEU A 119 33.49 31.06 7.63
CA LEU A 119 33.31 30.20 6.48
C LEU A 119 31.89 29.63 6.44
N ASN A 120 31.37 29.05 7.53
CA ASN A 120 30.00 28.54 7.55
C ASN A 120 28.97 29.65 7.30
N LYS A 121 29.10 30.82 7.93
CA LYS A 121 28.21 31.97 7.66
C LYS A 121 28.28 32.41 6.20
N TYR A 122 29.49 32.45 5.63
CA TYR A 122 29.68 32.79 4.23
C TYR A 122 29.06 31.74 3.31
N LEU A 123 29.26 30.45 3.58
CA LEU A 123 28.69 29.35 2.81
C LEU A 123 27.16 29.32 2.90
N GLU A 124 26.58 29.64 4.06
CA GLU A 124 25.13 29.74 4.24
C GLU A 124 24.52 30.94 3.51
N GLN A 125 25.27 32.05 3.43
CA GLN A 125 24.83 33.27 2.75
C GLN A 125 25.21 33.30 1.27
N HIS A 126 26.02 32.34 0.79
CA HIS A 126 26.48 32.33 -0.59
C HIS A 126 25.33 31.98 -1.53
N PRO A 127 25.00 32.85 -2.52
CA PRO A 127 23.88 32.62 -3.42
C PRO A 127 24.01 31.30 -4.18
N ASP A 128 25.21 30.90 -4.59
CA ASP A 128 25.41 29.64 -5.30
C ASP A 128 25.14 28.41 -4.43
N ILE A 129 25.40 28.48 -3.12
CA ILE A 129 25.13 27.36 -2.21
C ILE A 129 23.65 27.28 -1.90
N GLN A 130 22.97 28.41 -1.76
CA GLN A 130 21.51 28.44 -1.64
C GLN A 130 20.86 27.87 -2.90
N TYR A 131 21.31 28.31 -4.08
CA TYR A 131 20.85 27.78 -5.36
C TYR A 131 21.14 26.28 -5.50
N ALA A 132 22.33 25.81 -5.13
CA ALA A 132 22.67 24.40 -5.17
C ALA A 132 21.81 23.56 -4.20
N ARG A 133 21.52 24.06 -2.99
CA ARG A 133 20.61 23.40 -2.04
C ARG A 133 19.19 23.34 -2.58
N GLU A 134 18.70 24.43 -3.15
CA GLU A 134 17.36 24.49 -3.76
C GLU A 134 17.26 23.54 -4.95
N LEU A 135 18.27 23.53 -5.84
CA LEU A 135 18.35 22.63 -6.98
C LEU A 135 18.36 21.17 -6.52
N LYS A 136 19.15 20.83 -5.50
CA LYS A 136 19.20 19.48 -4.92
C LYS A 136 17.85 19.09 -4.31
N ALA A 137 17.24 19.97 -3.52
CA ALA A 137 15.93 19.73 -2.92
C ALA A 137 14.85 19.52 -3.99
N LYS A 138 14.90 20.29 -5.08
CA LYS A 138 14.02 20.12 -6.23
C LYS A 138 14.25 18.79 -6.95
N GLN A 139 15.49 18.42 -7.20
CA GLN A 139 15.83 17.12 -7.79
C GLN A 139 15.34 15.96 -6.92
N GLU A 140 15.57 16.01 -5.61
CA GLU A 140 15.08 14.98 -4.67
C GLU A 140 13.54 14.92 -4.64
N ALA A 141 12.86 16.06 -4.71
CA ALA A 141 11.40 16.11 -4.80
C ALA A 141 10.88 15.53 -6.12
N ASP A 142 11.52 15.86 -7.25
CA ASP A 142 11.19 15.34 -8.57
C ASP A 142 11.44 13.83 -8.66
N GLU A 143 12.53 13.32 -8.08
CA GLU A 143 12.83 11.89 -8.00
C GLU A 143 11.82 11.14 -7.14
N LYS A 144 11.50 11.65 -5.95
CA LYS A 144 10.46 11.07 -5.10
C LYS A 144 9.13 11.02 -5.82
N PHE A 145 8.75 12.12 -6.48
CA PHE A 145 7.52 12.18 -7.25
C PHE A 145 7.51 11.17 -8.40
N ARG A 146 8.61 11.05 -9.15
CA ARG A 146 8.75 10.05 -10.22
C ARG A 146 8.62 8.63 -9.71
N ASN A 147 9.24 8.32 -8.58
CA ASN A 147 9.16 6.99 -7.96
C ASN A 147 7.72 6.67 -7.53
N GLU A 148 7.04 7.60 -6.85
CA GLU A 148 5.64 7.43 -6.47
C GLU A 148 4.70 7.31 -7.67
N ALA A 149 4.95 8.07 -8.74
CA ALA A 149 4.18 7.99 -9.98
C ALA A 149 4.40 6.65 -10.68
N ASN A 150 5.65 6.18 -10.76
CA ASN A 150 5.98 4.88 -11.33
C ASN A 150 5.32 3.74 -10.54
N GLU A 151 5.31 3.83 -9.21
CA GLU A 151 4.60 2.87 -8.35
C GLU A 151 3.10 2.84 -8.67
N LEU A 152 2.46 4.01 -8.74
CA LEU A 152 1.04 4.12 -9.11
C LEU A 152 0.74 3.53 -10.50
N PHE A 153 1.50 3.89 -11.53
CA PHE A 153 1.25 3.41 -12.89
C PHE A 153 1.67 1.95 -13.11
N SER A 154 2.54 1.40 -12.25
CA SER A 154 2.86 -0.03 -12.28
C SER A 154 1.70 -0.86 -11.73
N GLU A 155 1.06 -0.40 -10.65
CA GLU A 155 -0.13 -1.05 -10.09
C GLU A 155 -1.39 -0.81 -10.93
N PHE A 156 -1.48 0.35 -11.59
CA PHE A 156 -2.60 0.74 -12.45
C PHE A 156 -2.11 1.13 -13.86
N PRO A 157 -1.76 0.14 -14.71
CA PRO A 157 -1.19 0.40 -16.04
C PRO A 157 -2.17 1.11 -17.01
N ASP A 158 -3.47 0.98 -16.78
CA ASP A 158 -4.51 1.63 -17.59
C ASP A 158 -4.80 3.08 -17.16
N LEU A 159 -4.29 3.51 -16.00
CA LEU A 159 -4.55 4.84 -15.45
C LEU A 159 -3.75 5.90 -16.20
N LYS A 160 -4.41 6.95 -16.68
CA LYS A 160 -3.73 8.11 -17.27
C LYS A 160 -3.54 9.23 -16.25
N ALA A 161 -2.47 10.02 -16.41
CA ALA A 161 -2.16 11.12 -15.50
C ALA A 161 -3.29 12.16 -15.35
N ASN A 162 -4.12 12.35 -16.38
CA ASN A 162 -5.27 13.25 -16.38
C ASN A 162 -6.52 12.68 -15.70
N GLU A 163 -6.53 11.39 -15.37
CA GLU A 163 -7.65 10.71 -14.69
C GLU A 163 -7.47 10.67 -13.17
N ILE A 164 -6.31 11.10 -12.66
CA ILE A 164 -6.02 11.18 -11.23
C ILE A 164 -6.93 12.27 -10.60
N PRO A 165 -7.84 11.92 -9.68
CA PRO A 165 -8.73 12.89 -9.06
C PRO A 165 -7.99 13.98 -8.27
N LYS A 166 -8.54 15.19 -8.22
CA LYS A 166 -7.96 16.31 -7.47
C LYS A 166 -7.83 15.99 -5.97
N GLU A 167 -8.74 15.19 -5.41
CA GLU A 167 -8.68 14.80 -4.00
C GLU A 167 -7.42 14.01 -3.65
N VAL A 168 -6.83 13.28 -4.62
CA VAL A 168 -5.60 12.52 -4.42
C VAL A 168 -4.43 13.45 -4.12
N TRP A 169 -4.30 14.53 -4.89
CA TRP A 169 -3.27 15.56 -4.69
C TRP A 169 -3.43 16.27 -3.34
N VAL A 170 -4.67 16.58 -2.97
CA VAL A 170 -4.96 17.20 -1.67
C VAL A 170 -4.60 16.26 -0.51
N LEU A 171 -4.91 14.95 -0.62
CA LEU A 171 -4.56 13.97 0.41
C LEU A 171 -3.05 13.77 0.53
N LYS A 172 -2.32 13.77 -0.59
CA LYS A 172 -0.86 13.74 -0.60
C LYS A 172 -0.28 14.94 0.15
N GLU A 173 -0.71 16.16 -0.18
CA GLU A 173 -0.19 17.39 0.42
C GLU A 173 -0.56 17.54 1.90
N GLN A 174 -1.82 17.25 2.27
CA GLN A 174 -2.31 17.49 3.64
C GLN A 174 -1.94 16.40 4.63
N LYS A 175 -1.86 15.14 4.17
CA LYS A 175 -1.62 13.98 5.05
C LYS A 175 -0.26 13.34 4.86
N GLY A 176 0.53 13.78 3.87
CA GLY A 176 1.84 13.20 3.57
C GLY A 176 1.75 11.74 3.11
N LEU A 177 0.63 11.34 2.50
CA LEU A 177 0.44 9.99 1.97
C LEU A 177 1.17 9.84 0.62
N SER A 178 1.58 8.62 0.26
CA SER A 178 2.08 8.34 -1.08
C SER A 178 0.99 8.53 -2.13
N LEU A 179 1.37 8.85 -3.37
CA LEU A 179 0.41 9.02 -4.47
C LEU A 179 -0.49 7.78 -4.67
N LEU A 180 0.09 6.58 -4.54
CA LEU A 180 -0.62 5.30 -4.61
C LEU A 180 -1.70 5.19 -3.51
N ASP A 181 -1.33 5.38 -2.24
CA ASP A 181 -2.26 5.20 -1.12
C ASP A 181 -3.38 6.26 -1.14
N ALA A 182 -3.02 7.50 -1.49
CA ALA A 182 -4.01 8.55 -1.70
C ALA A 182 -5.01 8.18 -2.81
N TYR A 183 -4.53 7.62 -3.92
CA TYR A 183 -5.38 7.16 -5.02
C TYR A 183 -6.30 6.01 -4.60
N LEU A 184 -5.76 4.98 -3.94
CA LEU A 184 -6.53 3.85 -3.42
C LEU A 184 -7.64 4.32 -2.49
N ARG A 185 -7.34 5.23 -1.57
CA ARG A 185 -8.34 5.73 -0.62
C ARG A 185 -9.49 6.46 -1.31
N VAL A 186 -9.19 7.25 -2.33
CA VAL A 186 -10.20 7.96 -3.13
C VAL A 186 -11.00 6.98 -3.98
N SER A 187 -10.34 6.02 -4.63
CA SER A 187 -11.01 5.02 -5.46
C SER A 187 -11.95 4.13 -4.64
N TYR A 188 -11.54 3.68 -3.45
CA TYR A 188 -12.43 2.94 -2.54
C TYR A 188 -13.62 3.78 -2.07
N LYS A 189 -13.40 5.06 -1.75
CA LYS A 189 -14.50 5.96 -1.38
C LYS A 189 -15.51 6.11 -2.52
N ASN A 190 -15.02 6.34 -3.74
CA ASN A 190 -15.87 6.49 -4.92
C ASN A 190 -16.61 5.20 -5.26
N LEU A 191 -15.96 4.04 -5.13
CA LEU A 191 -16.59 2.74 -5.33
C LEU A 191 -17.70 2.48 -4.30
N GLY A 192 -17.49 2.84 -3.03
CA GLY A 192 -18.51 2.75 -1.99
C GLY A 192 -19.73 3.61 -2.32
N GLN A 193 -19.50 4.86 -2.73
CA GLN A 193 -20.58 5.77 -3.13
C GLN A 193 -21.33 5.28 -4.38
N GLN A 194 -20.62 4.73 -5.37
CA GLN A 194 -21.27 4.15 -6.56
C GLN A 194 -22.15 2.95 -6.19
N LYS A 195 -21.67 2.03 -5.34
CA LYS A 195 -22.45 0.87 -4.91
C LYS A 195 -23.68 1.27 -4.09
N GLU A 196 -23.56 2.29 -3.25
CA GLU A 196 -24.70 2.85 -2.52
C GLU A 196 -25.74 3.44 -3.47
N GLN A 197 -25.32 4.22 -4.46
CA GLN A 197 -26.21 4.77 -5.48
C GLN A 197 -26.88 3.68 -6.33
N GLU A 198 -26.13 2.66 -6.72
CA GLU A 198 -26.68 1.52 -7.47
C GLU A 198 -27.71 0.74 -6.64
N ALA A 199 -27.44 0.52 -5.36
CA ALA A 199 -28.38 -0.12 -4.44
C ALA A 199 -29.66 0.72 -4.27
N LEU A 200 -29.54 2.04 -4.10
CA LEU A 200 -30.68 2.95 -4.05
C LEU A 200 -31.49 2.95 -5.35
N GLN A 201 -30.82 2.97 -6.51
CA GLN A 201 -31.49 2.86 -7.81
C GLN A 201 -32.22 1.53 -7.97
N LYS A 202 -31.61 0.41 -7.57
CA LYS A 202 -32.26 -0.92 -7.59
C LYS A 202 -33.46 -0.98 -6.65
N LEU A 203 -33.38 -0.40 -5.46
CA LEU A 203 -34.51 -0.31 -4.54
C LEU A 203 -35.65 0.53 -5.14
N GLN A 204 -35.34 1.66 -5.78
CA GLN A 204 -36.32 2.50 -6.46
C GLN A 204 -36.94 1.80 -7.67
N SER A 205 -36.13 1.15 -8.52
CA SER A 205 -36.64 0.42 -9.68
C SER A 205 -37.50 -0.77 -9.26
N ASN A 206 -37.12 -1.48 -8.19
CA ASN A 206 -37.91 -2.57 -7.64
C ASN A 206 -39.22 -2.05 -7.04
N ALA A 207 -39.21 -0.92 -6.32
CA ALA A 207 -40.43 -0.30 -5.81
C ALA A 207 -41.37 0.15 -6.96
N GLN A 208 -40.82 0.70 -8.05
CA GLN A 208 -41.59 1.10 -9.23
C GLN A 208 -42.13 -0.10 -10.02
N ALA A 209 -41.31 -1.15 -10.23
CA ALA A 209 -41.71 -2.37 -10.92
C ALA A 209 -42.67 -3.25 -10.09
N SER A 210 -42.60 -3.17 -8.76
CA SER A 210 -43.46 -3.91 -7.82
C SER A 210 -44.86 -3.30 -7.66
N THR A 211 -45.19 -2.22 -8.38
CA THR A 211 -46.56 -1.69 -8.47
C THR A 211 -47.49 -2.53 -9.36
N GLY A 212 -46.95 -3.55 -10.06
CA GLY A 212 -47.68 -4.34 -11.05
C GLY A 212 -48.25 -5.69 -10.59
N SER A 213 -48.05 -6.12 -9.34
CA SER A 213 -48.61 -7.38 -8.86
C SER A 213 -48.94 -7.32 -7.38
N LEU A 214 -50.02 -6.61 -7.05
CA LEU A 214 -51.12 -7.05 -6.19
C LEU A 214 -52.08 -5.86 -6.10
N GLY A 215 -53.29 -6.05 -6.62
CA GLY A 215 -54.34 -5.05 -6.47
C GLY A 215 -54.67 -4.80 -5.00
N GLY A 216 -54.84 -3.53 -4.66
CA GLY A 216 -55.71 -3.07 -3.57
C GLY A 216 -55.29 -3.48 -2.16
N GLY A 217 -54.41 -2.70 -1.55
CA GLY A 217 -54.23 -2.69 -0.11
C GLY A 217 -53.10 -1.75 0.26
N ASP A 218 -53.44 -0.58 0.78
CA ASP A 218 -52.50 0.35 1.38
C ASP A 218 -51.85 -0.34 2.60
N VAL A 219 -50.71 -0.99 2.40
CA VAL A 219 -49.95 -1.60 3.51
C VAL A 219 -49.12 -0.49 4.12
N GLN A 220 -49.73 0.25 5.04
CA GLN A 220 -48.99 1.07 5.99
C GLN A 220 -48.11 0.13 6.83
N HIS A 221 -46.79 0.30 6.72
CA HIS A 221 -45.84 -0.35 7.62
C HIS A 221 -45.90 0.34 8.99
N ASN A 222 -46.89 -0.02 9.80
CA ASN A 222 -46.91 0.27 11.24
C ASN A 222 -46.09 -0.81 11.93
N THR A 223 -44.77 -0.58 12.03
CA THR A 223 -43.80 -1.45 12.71
C THR A 223 -44.00 -1.56 14.23
N SER A 224 -45.12 -1.06 14.76
CA SER A 224 -45.51 -1.20 16.16
C SER A 224 -47.04 -1.13 16.29
N VAL A 225 -47.61 -1.98 17.16
CA VAL A 225 -49.06 -1.98 17.50
C VAL A 225 -49.56 -0.62 17.97
N LYS A 226 -48.64 0.23 18.48
CA LYS A 226 -48.93 1.59 18.93
C LYS A 226 -49.33 2.55 17.81
N ASP A 227 -48.91 2.27 16.58
CA ASP A 227 -49.13 3.14 15.41
C ASP A 227 -50.23 2.60 14.48
N MET A 228 -51.02 1.63 14.96
CA MET A 228 -52.13 1.03 14.20
C MET A 228 -53.44 1.81 14.40
N PRO A 229 -54.23 2.06 13.33
CA PRO A 229 -55.58 2.59 13.44
C PRO A 229 -56.45 1.72 14.35
N LYS A 230 -57.28 2.33 15.21
CA LYS A 230 -58.08 1.60 16.21
C LYS A 230 -58.98 0.50 15.61
N ALA A 231 -59.52 0.75 14.41
CA ALA A 231 -60.36 -0.22 13.72
C ALA A 231 -59.61 -1.51 13.36
N ASP A 232 -58.35 -1.39 12.94
CA ASP A 232 -57.52 -2.53 12.56
C ASP A 232 -57.04 -3.33 13.78
N PHE A 233 -56.77 -2.61 14.89
CA PHE A 233 -56.45 -3.25 16.17
C PHE A 233 -57.62 -4.08 16.70
N GLU A 234 -58.86 -3.57 16.64
CA GLU A 234 -60.05 -4.30 17.06
C GLU A 234 -60.33 -5.53 16.17
N ALA A 235 -60.12 -5.41 14.86
CA ALA A 235 -60.23 -6.53 13.93
C ALA A 235 -59.19 -7.61 14.25
N LEU A 236 -57.96 -7.23 14.59
CA LEU A 236 -56.89 -8.15 14.95
C LEU A 236 -57.18 -8.84 16.30
N LEU A 237 -57.70 -8.08 17.29
CA LEU A 237 -58.14 -8.65 18.57
C LEU A 237 -59.24 -9.68 18.40
N ARG A 238 -60.16 -9.46 17.45
CA ARG A 238 -61.23 -10.39 17.11
C ARG A 238 -60.70 -11.67 16.49
N LYS A 239 -59.71 -11.57 15.59
CA LYS A 239 -59.04 -12.73 14.97
C LYS A 239 -58.27 -13.57 15.99
N VAL A 240 -57.56 -12.93 16.92
CA VAL A 240 -56.87 -13.61 18.03
C VAL A 240 -57.88 -14.32 18.95
N LYS A 241 -59.01 -13.67 19.28
CA LYS A 241 -60.09 -14.29 20.07
C LYS A 241 -60.76 -15.47 19.36
N ASN A 242 -60.83 -15.43 18.03
CA ASN A 242 -61.34 -16.53 17.22
C ASN A 242 -60.28 -17.64 16.98
N GLY A 243 -59.05 -17.46 17.48
CA GLY A 243 -57.97 -18.44 17.35
C GLY A 243 -57.31 -18.48 15.97
N GLU A 244 -57.59 -17.50 15.11
CA GLU A 244 -57.06 -17.45 13.72
C GLU A 244 -55.60 -16.97 13.67
N VAL A 245 -55.10 -16.33 14.73
CA VAL A 245 -53.72 -15.86 14.86
C VAL A 245 -53.21 -16.18 16.28
N GLN A 246 -52.12 -16.94 16.40
CA GLN A 246 -51.61 -17.46 17.69
C GLN A 246 -50.56 -16.57 18.37
N SER A 247 -50.01 -15.55 17.71
CA SER A 247 -49.14 -14.58 18.39
C SER A 247 -49.19 -13.21 17.71
N LEU A 248 -49.15 -12.19 18.56
CA LEU A 248 -48.86 -10.80 18.23
C LEU A 248 -47.34 -10.58 18.17
#